data_AF-A0A357HF21-F1
#
_entry.id   AF-A0A357HF21-F1
#
_cell.length_a   1.000
_cell.length_b   1.000
_cell.length_c   1.000
_cell.angle_alpha   90.00
_cell.angle_beta   90.00
_cell.angle_gamma   90.00
#
_symmetry.space_group_name_H-M   'P 1'
#
loop_
_entity.id
_entity.type
_entity.pdbx_description
1 polymer ?
#
loop_
_entity_poly.entity_id
_entity_poly.type
_entity_poly.pdbx_seq_one_letter_code
_entity_poly.pdbx_strand_id
1 'polypeptide(L)'
;MITKAKIKHIRSLQKSKERYTHNQYIIEGWRLVQEILKSNHELLEIYFTSEFKERHPNIIADTIKKCPLALEISQAEMQSVSATETPSGILGICKISTGNQS
;
A
#
# COMPACT_ATOMS: atom_id res chain seq x y z
N MET A 1 12.64 -7.05 -4.30
CA MET A 1 12.05 -7.07 -5.65
C MET A 1 10.65 -7.65 -5.57
N ILE A 2 9.68 -7.02 -6.21
CA ILE A 2 8.29 -7.48 -6.28
C ILE A 2 8.12 -8.52 -7.38
N THR A 3 7.30 -9.56 -7.14
CA THR A 3 7.07 -10.61 -8.15
C THR A 3 6.02 -10.18 -9.18
N LYS A 4 6.09 -10.75 -10.39
CA LYS A 4 5.07 -10.51 -11.45
C LYS A 4 3.65 -10.86 -10.98
N ALA A 5 3.50 -11.93 -10.19
CA ALA A 5 2.21 -12.33 -9.63
C ALA A 5 1.68 -11.26 -8.66
N LYS A 6 2.55 -10.71 -7.80
CA LYS A 6 2.17 -9.64 -6.88
C LYS A 6 1.82 -8.34 -7.62
N ILE A 7 2.56 -7.95 -8.66
CA ILE A 7 2.21 -6.81 -9.50
C ILE A 7 0.80 -6.98 -10.08
N LYS A 8 0.52 -8.16 -10.66
CA LYS A 8 -0.81 -8.45 -11.25
C LYS A 8 -1.92 -8.36 -10.21
N HIS A 9 -1.68 -8.86 -9.00
CA HIS A 9 -2.61 -8.77 -7.88
C HIS A 9 -2.89 -7.32 -7.48
N ILE A 10 -1.85 -6.53 -7.21
CA ILE A 10 -2.03 -5.13 -6.79
C ILE A 10 -2.81 -4.33 -7.84
N ARG A 11 -2.51 -4.53 -9.12
CA ARG A 11 -3.25 -3.87 -10.21
C ARG A 11 -4.69 -4.35 -10.30
N SER A 12 -4.99 -5.62 -9.99
CA SER A 12 -6.36 -6.12 -10.04
C SER A 12 -7.24 -5.42 -9.00
N LEU A 13 -6.70 -5.08 -7.82
CA LEU A 13 -7.39 -4.37 -6.74
C LEU A 13 -7.87 -2.95 -7.12
N GLN A 14 -7.48 -2.40 -8.27
CA GLN A 14 -8.09 -1.17 -8.80
C GLN A 14 -9.55 -1.39 -9.23
N LYS A 15 -9.92 -2.64 -9.57
CA LYS A 15 -11.27 -3.01 -9.99
C LYS A 15 -12.14 -3.35 -8.78
N SER A 16 -13.35 -2.81 -8.72
CA SER A 16 -14.29 -3.02 -7.60
C SER A 16 -14.54 -4.51 -7.32
N LYS A 17 -14.77 -5.31 -8.37
CA LYS A 17 -14.97 -6.77 -8.22
C LYS A 17 -13.82 -7.44 -7.47
N GLU A 18 -12.59 -7.14 -7.87
CA GLU A 18 -11.38 -7.75 -7.29
C GLU A 18 -11.18 -7.32 -5.84
N ARG A 19 -11.50 -6.06 -5.51
CA ARG A 19 -11.45 -5.58 -4.12
C ARG A 19 -12.33 -6.43 -3.20
N TYR A 20 -13.57 -6.70 -3.60
CA TYR A 20 -14.49 -7.52 -2.81
C TYR A 20 -14.11 -9.00 -2.83
N THR A 21 -13.67 -9.54 -3.97
CA THR A 21 -13.18 -10.93 -4.07
C THR A 21 -12.03 -11.20 -3.10
N HIS A 22 -11.09 -10.26 -3.00
CA HIS A 22 -9.90 -10.40 -2.16
C HIS A 22 -10.02 -9.77 -0.77
N ASN A 23 -11.14 -9.09 -0.47
CA ASN A 23 -11.33 -8.25 0.72
C ASN A 23 -10.16 -7.28 0.96
N GLN A 24 -9.67 -6.67 -0.13
CA GLN A 24 -8.49 -5.83 -0.12
C GLN A 24 -8.70 -4.57 -0.94
N TYR A 25 -8.02 -3.49 -0.55
CA TYR A 25 -7.96 -2.27 -1.33
C TYR A 25 -6.57 -1.65 -1.26
N ILE A 26 -6.23 -0.89 -2.29
CA ILE A 26 -4.97 -0.14 -2.33
C ILE A 26 -5.18 1.27 -1.78
N ILE A 27 -4.17 1.80 -1.11
CA ILE A 27 -4.04 3.22 -0.80
C ILE A 27 -2.71 3.72 -1.35
N GLU A 28 -2.68 4.93 -1.86
CA GLU A 28 -1.47 5.53 -2.43
C GLU A 28 -1.28 6.95 -1.90
N GLY A 29 -0.07 7.25 -1.41
CA GLY A 29 0.26 8.55 -0.85
C GLY A 29 0.36 8.58 0.68
N TRP A 30 1.29 9.40 1.17
CA TRP A 30 1.69 9.42 2.58
C TRP A 30 0.56 9.82 3.55
N ARG A 31 -0.37 10.69 3.13
CA ARG A 31 -1.49 11.12 3.97
C ARG A 31 -2.43 9.95 4.27
N LEU A 32 -2.78 9.16 3.24
CA LEU A 32 -3.62 7.98 3.39
C LEU A 32 -2.93 6.92 4.26
N VAL A 33 -1.64 6.68 4.03
CA VAL A 33 -0.86 5.76 4.87
C VAL A 33 -0.88 6.21 6.32
N GLN A 34 -0.65 7.49 6.57
CA GLN A 34 -0.69 8.04 7.93
C GLN A 34 -2.07 7.90 8.59
N GLU A 35 -3.16 8.09 7.84
CA GLU A 35 -4.53 7.85 8.33
C GLU A 35 -4.74 6.39 8.70
N ILE A 36 -4.34 5.46 7.82
CA ILE A 36 -4.45 4.02 8.10
C ILE A 36 -3.66 3.64 9.36
N LEU A 37 -2.41 4.12 9.50
CA LEU A 37 -1.58 3.85 10.68
C LEU A 37 -2.21 4.40 11.99
N LYS A 38 -3.11 5.39 11.92
CA LYS A 38 -3.81 5.94 13.09
C LYS A 38 -5.18 5.32 13.32
N SER A 39 -5.69 4.57 12.36
CA SER A 39 -7.01 3.94 12.38
C SER A 39 -6.94 2.48 12.85
N ASN A 40 -8.10 1.85 13.01
CA ASN A 40 -8.22 0.40 13.24
C ASN A 40 -8.21 -0.43 11.94
N HIS A 41 -7.90 0.18 10.79
CA HIS A 41 -7.79 -0.55 9.54
C HIS A 41 -6.51 -1.40 9.51
N GLU A 42 -6.65 -2.63 9.03
CA GLU A 42 -5.53 -3.58 8.95
C GLU A 42 -4.71 -3.30 7.68
N LEU A 43 -3.52 -2.71 7.86
CA LEU A 43 -2.51 -2.56 6.81
C LEU A 43 -1.77 -3.88 6.64
N LEU A 44 -2.00 -4.56 5.52
CA LEU A 44 -1.46 -5.90 5.25
C LEU A 44 -0.04 -5.83 4.68
N GLU A 45 0.17 -4.96 3.71
CA GLU A 45 1.44 -4.81 2.99
C GLU A 45 1.69 -3.34 2.68
N ILE A 46 2.95 -2.94 2.60
CA ILE A 46 3.32 -1.59 2.16
C ILE A 46 4.56 -1.65 1.27
N TYR A 47 4.56 -0.84 0.24
CA TYR A 47 5.62 -0.69 -0.74
C TYR A 47 6.04 0.77 -0.77
N PHE A 48 7.34 1.04 -0.74
CA PHE A 48 7.86 2.41 -0.80
C PHE A 48 9.17 2.48 -1.56
N THR A 49 9.48 3.63 -2.14
CA THR A 49 10.76 3.86 -2.81
C THR A 49 11.79 4.44 -1.85
N SER A 50 13.08 4.29 -2.19
CA SER A 50 14.17 4.89 -1.41
C SER A 50 14.02 6.42 -1.31
N GLU A 51 13.63 7.08 -2.40
CA GLU A 51 13.37 8.53 -2.41
C GLU A 51 12.24 8.92 -1.45
N PHE A 52 11.16 8.14 -1.40
CA PHE A 52 10.08 8.39 -0.46
C PHE A 52 10.55 8.26 0.99
N LYS A 53 11.35 7.23 1.29
CA LYS A 53 11.93 7.00 2.62
C LYS A 53 12.83 8.14 3.07
N GLU A 54 13.65 8.68 2.18
CA GLU A 54 14.51 9.84 2.46
C GLU A 54 13.69 11.10 2.77
N ARG A 55 12.60 11.33 2.03
CA ARG A 55 11.69 12.47 2.26
C ARG A 55 10.82 12.31 3.51
N HIS A 56 10.44 11.08 3.86
CA HIS A 56 9.49 10.78 4.94
C HIS A 56 9.99 9.67 5.89
N PRO A 57 11.17 9.82 6.53
CA PRO A 57 11.79 8.75 7.31
C PRO A 57 10.93 8.32 8.51
N ASN A 58 10.24 9.26 9.15
CA ASN A 58 9.37 8.98 10.29
C ASN A 58 8.16 8.11 9.90
N ILE A 59 7.56 8.38 8.73
CA ILE A 59 6.42 7.59 8.24
C ILE A 59 6.88 6.16 7.98
N ILE A 60 8.03 5.97 7.35
CA ILE A 60 8.57 4.63 7.10
C ILE A 60 8.90 3.91 8.40
N ALA A 61 9.51 4.59 9.37
CA ALA A 61 9.79 4.00 10.69
C ALA A 61 8.52 3.50 11.39
N ASP A 62 7.45 4.30 11.39
CA ASP A 62 6.17 3.91 11.97
C ASP A 62 5.49 2.79 11.19
N THR A 63 5.60 2.83 9.86
CA THR A 63 5.01 1.82 8.99
C THR A 63 5.69 0.46 9.18
N ILE A 64 7.03 0.41 9.22
CA ILE A 64 7.79 -0.83 9.44
C ILE A 64 7.47 -1.43 10.82
N LYS A 65 7.26 -0.60 11.84
CA LYS A 65 6.85 -1.07 13.18
C LYS A 65 5.46 -1.71 13.18
N LYS A 66 4.52 -1.20 12.37
CA LYS A 66 3.12 -1.64 12.35
C LYS A 66 2.82 -2.70 11.28
N CYS A 67 3.63 -2.77 10.23
CA CYS A 67 3.44 -3.67 9.09
C CYS A 67 4.75 -4.43 8.81
N PRO A 68 4.85 -5.70 9.23
CA PRO A 68 6.02 -6.53 8.97
C PRO A 68 6.29 -6.80 7.48
N LEU A 69 5.26 -6.66 6.62
CA LEU A 69 5.36 -6.83 5.17
C LEU A 69 5.66 -5.52 4.45
N ALA A 70 6.51 -4.69 5.06
CA ALA A 70 7.03 -3.47 4.46
C ALA A 70 8.20 -3.78 3.54
N LEU A 71 8.10 -3.37 2.27
CA LEU A 71 9.10 -3.64 1.25
C LEU A 71 9.54 -2.36 0.53
N GLU A 72 10.83 -2.11 0.55
CA GLU A 72 11.45 -1.09 -0.32
C GLU A 72 11.54 -1.63 -1.76
N ILE A 73 11.03 -0.87 -2.73
CA ILE A 73 11.02 -1.22 -4.15
C ILE A 73 11.59 -0.10 -5.02
N SER A 74 12.03 -0.43 -6.22
CA SER A 74 12.51 0.55 -7.19
C SER A 74 11.38 1.43 -7.73
N GLN A 75 11.74 2.59 -8.30
CA GLN A 75 10.80 3.48 -8.99
C GLN A 75 10.07 2.76 -10.14
N ALA A 76 10.77 1.92 -10.90
CA ALA A 76 10.18 1.14 -11.99
C ALA A 76 9.14 0.12 -11.48
N GLU A 77 9.41 -0.54 -10.36
CA GLU A 77 8.45 -1.44 -9.72
C GLU A 77 7.25 -0.67 -9.16
N MET A 78 7.47 0.50 -8.55
CA MET A 78 6.38 1.38 -8.08
C MET A 78 5.46 1.81 -9.22
N GLN A 79 6.03 2.23 -10.35
CA GLN A 79 5.27 2.56 -11.56
C GLN A 79 4.43 1.37 -12.05
N SER A 80 4.93 0.14 -11.89
CA SER A 80 4.24 -1.06 -12.35
C SER A 80 2.97 -1.39 -11.55
N VAL A 81 2.86 -0.89 -10.31
CA VAL A 81 1.76 -1.18 -9.37
C VAL A 81 0.86 0.01 -9.06
N SER A 82 1.35 1.23 -9.26
CA SER A 82 0.58 2.46 -9.03
C SER A 82 -0.65 2.55 -9.93
N ALA A 83 -1.68 3.23 -9.44
CA ALA A 83 -2.85 3.60 -10.23
C ALA A 83 -2.67 4.94 -10.96
N THR A 84 -1.55 5.63 -10.76
CA THR A 84 -1.31 6.99 -11.23
C THR A 84 -0.14 7.05 -12.21
N GLU A 85 -0.14 8.06 -13.08
CA GLU A 85 0.97 8.29 -14.01
C GLU A 85 2.24 8.74 -13.29
N THR A 86 2.11 9.48 -12.18
CA THR A 86 3.20 9.94 -11.32
C THR A 86 3.02 9.38 -9.91
N PRO A 87 3.58 8.19 -9.61
CA PRO A 87 3.40 7.53 -8.33
C PRO A 87 3.91 8.38 -7.18
N SER A 88 3.19 8.34 -6.06
CA SER A 88 3.57 9.10 -4.86
C SER A 88 4.83 8.58 -4.15
N GLY A 89 5.35 7.42 -4.57
CA GLY A 89 6.48 6.75 -3.94
C GLY A 89 6.11 5.86 -2.74
N ILE A 90 4.83 5.76 -2.38
CA ILE A 90 4.32 4.83 -1.36
C ILE A 90 2.94 4.26 -1.72
N LEU A 91 2.76 2.95 -1.55
CA LEU A 91 1.51 2.24 -1.80
C LEU A 91 1.28 1.19 -0.69
N GLY A 92 0.09 1.19 -0.10
CA GLY A 92 -0.33 0.20 0.89
C GLY A 92 -1.44 -0.71 0.37
N ILE A 93 -1.47 -1.95 0.84
CA ILE A 93 -2.62 -2.85 0.69
C ILE A 93 -3.27 -2.96 2.07
N CYS A 94 -4.54 -2.58 2.14
CA CYS A 94 -5.34 -2.67 3.34
C CYS A 94 -6.42 -3.73 3.19
N LYS A 95 -6.82 -4.34 4.31
CA LYS A 95 -7.99 -5.20 4.35
C LYS A 95 -9.25 -4.37 4.37
N ILE A 96 -10.23 -4.75 3.56
CA ILE A 96 -11.59 -4.21 3.70
C ILE A 96 -12.13 -4.71 5.03
N SER A 97 -12.29 -3.82 6.00
CA SER A 97 -13.07 -4.11 7.19
C SER A 97 -14.53 -4.19 6.75
N THR A 98 -15.08 -5.40 6.68
CA THR A 98 -16.53 -5.60 6.66
C THR A 98 -17.07 -5.28 8.05
N GLY A 99 -17.11 -3.99 8.38
CA GLY A 99 -17.78 -3.55 9.59
C GLY A 99 -19.28 -3.76 9.43
N ASN A 100 -19.80 -4.84 10.02
CA ASN A 100 -21.00 -4.65 10.83
C ASN A 100 -20.61 -3.62 11.89
N GLN A 101 -21.07 -2.38 11.69
CA GLN A 101 -21.14 -1.44 12.80
C GLN A 101 -22.12 -2.07 13.79
N SER A 102 -21.59 -2.63 14.88
CA SER A 102 -22.35 -3.04 16.07
C SER A 102 -22.06 -2.05 17.17
#